data_AF-A0A644YB91-F1
#
_entry.id   AF-A0A644YB91-F1
#
_cell.length_a   1.000
_cell.length_b   1.000
_cell.length_c   1.000
_cell.angle_alpha   90.00
_cell.angle_beta   90.00
_cell.angle_gamma   90.00
#
_symmetry.space_group_name_H-M   'P 1'
#
loop_
_entity.id
_entity.type
_entity.pdbx_description
1 polymer ?
#
loop_
_entity_poly.entity_id
_entity_poly.type
_entity_poly.pdbx_seq_one_letter_code
_entity_poly.pdbx_strand_id
1 'polypeptide(L)'
;MKGGIEMKSKMKLLVVFCAALALTLCLGTTAYAAPTGDVAGAIEGTWNDASGQIKTVVNNVVFPAIDLILAVFFFAKLGMAYFDYRKHGQFEWAAPAILFACLVFILTAPLYIWQILGM
;
A
#
# COMPACT_ATOMS: atom_id res chain seq x y z
N MET A 1 31.68 9.41 -71.37
CA MET A 1 30.32 9.67 -70.81
C MET A 1 29.95 8.80 -69.58
N LYS A 2 30.84 7.94 -69.06
CA LYS A 2 30.53 6.99 -67.97
C LYS A 2 30.57 7.60 -66.55
N GLY A 3 31.43 8.61 -66.32
CA GLY A 3 31.63 9.23 -64.99
C GLY A 3 30.53 10.17 -64.50
N GLY A 4 29.74 10.77 -65.40
CA GLY A 4 28.63 11.67 -65.01
C GLY A 4 27.40 10.92 -64.47
N ILE A 5 27.24 9.65 -64.84
CA ILE A 5 26.12 8.80 -64.40
C ILE A 5 26.40 8.25 -62.99
N GLU A 6 27.65 7.88 -62.69
CA GLU A 6 28.05 7.43 -61.35
C GLU A 6 27.90 8.52 -60.28
N MET A 7 28.30 9.76 -60.57
CA MET A 7 28.21 10.86 -59.60
C MET A 7 26.74 11.18 -59.24
N LYS A 8 25.83 11.13 -60.22
CA LYS A 8 24.38 11.26 -59.98
C LYS A 8 23.81 10.12 -59.13
N SER A 9 24.33 8.89 -59.28
CA SER A 9 23.89 7.74 -58.49
C SER A 9 24.35 7.83 -57.03
N LYS A 10 25.60 8.23 -56.78
CA LYS A 10 26.15 8.45 -55.43
C LYS A 10 25.44 9.59 -54.68
N MET A 11 25.08 10.67 -55.39
CA MET A 11 24.35 11.80 -54.81
C MET A 11 22.91 11.42 -54.43
N LYS A 12 22.23 10.60 -55.24
CA LYS A 12 20.91 10.03 -54.90
C LYS A 12 21.00 9.12 -53.68
N LEU A 13 22.02 8.26 -53.61
CA LEU A 13 22.24 7.37 -52.46
C LEU A 13 22.47 8.18 -51.17
N LEU A 14 23.25 9.26 -51.25
CA LEU A 14 23.53 10.13 -50.10
C LEU A 14 22.26 10.88 -49.64
N VAL A 15 21.44 11.36 -50.57
CA VAL A 15 20.14 11.98 -50.25
C VAL A 15 19.18 10.98 -49.61
N VAL A 16 19.10 9.74 -50.13
CA VAL A 16 18.28 8.67 -49.56
C VAL A 16 18.77 8.28 -48.16
N PHE A 17 20.08 8.22 -47.95
CA PHE A 17 20.67 7.94 -46.64
C PHE A 17 20.37 9.05 -45.64
N CYS A 18 20.55 10.32 -46.01
CA CYS A 18 20.20 11.46 -45.16
C CYS A 18 18.69 11.52 -44.86
N ALA A 19 17.83 11.19 -45.82
CA ALA A 19 16.38 11.12 -45.62
C ALA A 19 15.99 9.96 -44.67
N ALA A 20 16.62 8.80 -44.81
CA ALA A 20 16.43 7.67 -43.90
C ALA A 20 16.92 7.98 -42.47
N LEU A 21 18.06 8.69 -42.34
CA LEU A 21 18.58 9.15 -41.06
C LEU A 21 17.63 10.17 -40.41
N ALA A 22 17.12 11.14 -41.19
CA ALA A 22 16.16 12.11 -40.70
C ALA A 22 14.84 11.45 -40.26
N LEU A 23 14.34 10.48 -41.03
CA LEU A 23 13.15 9.71 -40.67
C LEU A 23 13.37 8.87 -39.41
N THR A 24 14.51 8.20 -39.26
CA THR A 24 14.82 7.42 -38.06
C THR A 24 15.03 8.28 -36.82
N LEU A 25 15.57 9.50 -36.97
CA LEU A 25 15.66 10.47 -35.88
C LEU A 25 14.29 11.02 -35.49
N CYS A 26 13.46 11.40 -36.47
CA CYS A 26 12.09 11.87 -36.21
C CYS A 26 11.22 10.78 -35.57
N LEU A 27 11.31 9.54 -36.06
CA LEU A 27 10.56 8.39 -35.53
C LEU A 27 11.19 7.77 -34.28
N GLY A 28 12.46 8.04 -33.99
CA GLY A 28 13.13 7.58 -32.76
C GLY A 28 12.74 8.37 -31.52
N THR A 29 12.33 9.64 -31.69
CA THR A 29 11.85 10.49 -30.57
C THR A 29 10.52 10.01 -29.98
N THR A 30 9.69 9.31 -30.74
CA THR A 30 8.40 8.77 -30.24
C THR A 30 8.58 7.54 -29.35
N ALA A 31 9.73 6.87 -29.41
CA ALA A 31 10.12 5.83 -28.46
C ALA A 31 10.68 6.41 -27.14
N TYR A 32 11.01 7.72 -27.13
CA TYR A 32 11.64 8.42 -26.01
C TYR A 32 10.77 9.55 -25.44
N ALA A 33 9.44 9.48 -25.53
CA ALA A 33 8.57 10.37 -24.77
C ALA A 33 7.13 9.85 -24.70
N ALA A 34 6.90 8.90 -23.82
CA ALA A 34 5.61 8.79 -23.15
C ALA A 34 5.89 8.43 -21.68
N PRO A 35 6.09 9.42 -20.79
CA PRO A 35 6.15 9.19 -19.34
C PRO A 35 4.82 8.66 -18.78
N THR A 36 3.81 8.49 -19.63
CA THR A 36 2.51 7.87 -19.35
C THR A 36 2.55 6.34 -19.31
N GLY A 37 3.73 5.72 -19.49
CA GLY A 37 3.93 4.27 -19.40
C GLY A 37 4.18 3.72 -18.00
N ASP A 38 4.18 4.56 -16.96
CA ASP A 38 4.37 4.12 -15.58
C ASP A 38 3.06 3.64 -14.95
N VAL A 39 2.56 2.53 -15.49
CA VAL A 39 1.41 1.82 -14.91
C VAL A 39 1.72 1.40 -13.47
N ALA A 40 2.99 1.16 -13.12
CA ALA A 40 3.41 0.81 -11.78
C ALA A 40 3.19 1.98 -10.80
N GLY A 41 3.62 3.19 -11.12
CA GLY A 41 3.41 4.38 -10.29
C GLY A 41 1.94 4.77 -10.10
N ALA A 42 1.09 4.60 -11.13
CA ALA A 42 -0.34 4.84 -11.00
C ALA A 42 -1.04 3.81 -10.09
N ILE A 43 -0.61 2.54 -10.14
CA ILE A 43 -1.10 1.47 -9.26
C ILE A 43 -0.60 1.70 -7.83
N GLU A 44 0.67 2.07 -7.65
CA GLU A 44 1.27 2.34 -6.35
C GLU A 44 0.61 3.55 -5.67
N GLY A 45 0.32 4.62 -6.41
CA GLY A 45 -0.47 5.75 -5.92
C GLY A 45 -1.87 5.35 -5.45
N THR A 46 -2.58 4.55 -6.25
CA THR A 46 -3.92 4.05 -5.88
C THR A 46 -3.88 3.15 -4.65
N TRP A 47 -2.85 2.30 -4.53
CA TRP A 47 -2.64 1.45 -3.36
C TRP A 47 -2.34 2.26 -2.09
N ASN A 48 -1.50 3.29 -2.18
CA ASN A 48 -1.21 4.17 -1.05
C ASN A 48 -2.45 4.93 -0.57
N ASP A 49 -3.28 5.42 -1.50
CA ASP A 49 -4.54 6.09 -1.14
C ASP A 49 -5.54 5.12 -0.49
N ALA A 50 -5.71 3.93 -1.07
CA ALA A 50 -6.62 2.91 -0.54
C ALA A 50 -6.16 2.39 0.84
N SER A 51 -4.86 2.10 1.00
CA SER A 51 -4.30 1.64 2.27
C SER A 51 -4.36 2.72 3.36
N GLY A 52 -4.18 4.00 3.00
CA GLY A 52 -4.39 5.14 3.91
C GLY A 52 -5.82 5.24 4.43
N GLN A 53 -6.82 5.01 3.57
CA GLN A 53 -8.23 4.97 3.99
C GLN A 53 -8.52 3.80 4.92
N ILE A 54 -8.01 2.61 4.61
CA ILE A 54 -8.16 1.41 5.47
C ILE A 54 -7.56 1.69 6.84
N LYS A 55 -6.34 2.24 6.90
CA LYS A 55 -5.68 2.61 8.16
C LYS A 55 -6.51 3.59 8.98
N THR A 56 -7.09 4.59 8.31
CA THR A 56 -7.94 5.59 8.96
C THR A 56 -9.21 4.98 9.55
N VAL A 57 -9.93 4.15 8.79
CA VAL A 57 -11.16 3.49 9.26
C VAL A 57 -10.85 2.51 10.39
N VAL A 58 -9.77 1.74 10.25
CA VAL A 58 -9.39 0.76 11.26
C VAL A 58 -8.96 1.44 12.56
N ASN A 59 -8.17 2.51 12.50
CA ASN A 59 -7.73 3.26 13.69
C ASN A 59 -8.84 4.04 14.38
N ASN A 60 -9.76 4.62 13.62
CA ASN A 60 -10.79 5.50 14.20
C ASN A 60 -12.10 4.78 14.54
N VAL A 61 -12.37 3.62 13.94
CA VAL A 61 -13.65 2.91 14.12
C VAL A 61 -13.44 1.49 14.61
N VAL A 62 -12.62 0.70 13.93
CA VAL A 62 -12.51 -0.74 14.24
C VAL A 62 -11.83 -0.97 15.58
N PHE A 63 -10.64 -0.39 15.80
CA PHE A 63 -9.94 -0.53 17.08
C PHE A 63 -10.76 0.03 18.25
N PRO A 64 -11.30 1.26 18.19
CA PRO A 64 -12.15 1.79 19.26
C PRO A 64 -13.41 0.96 19.54
N ALA A 65 -14.06 0.41 18.50
CA ALA A 65 -15.23 -0.44 18.70
C ALA A 65 -14.89 -1.75 19.43
N ILE A 66 -13.77 -2.39 19.07
CA ILE A 66 -13.30 -3.61 19.75
C ILE A 66 -12.89 -3.30 21.19
N ASP A 67 -12.18 -2.18 21.41
CA ASP A 67 -11.76 -1.74 22.75
C ASP A 67 -12.95 -1.54 23.68
N LEU A 68 -14.02 -0.90 23.21
CA LEU A 68 -15.24 -0.71 24.00
C LEU A 68 -15.90 -2.04 24.37
N ILE A 69 -16.00 -2.99 23.43
CA ILE A 69 -16.58 -4.31 23.70
C ILE A 69 -15.74 -5.07 24.74
N LEU A 70 -14.42 -5.08 24.57
CA LEU A 70 -13.49 -5.74 25.50
C LEU A 70 -13.52 -5.08 26.88
N ALA A 71 -13.60 -3.75 26.96
CA ALA A 71 -13.73 -3.04 28.23
C ALA A 71 -15.01 -3.43 28.96
N VAL A 72 -16.16 -3.44 28.27
CA VAL A 72 -17.43 -3.85 28.85
C VAL A 72 -17.36 -5.30 29.35
N PHE A 73 -16.79 -6.21 28.57
CA PHE A 73 -16.64 -7.61 28.98
C PHE A 73 -15.68 -7.79 30.15
N PHE A 74 -14.56 -7.06 30.16
CA PHE A 74 -13.60 -7.08 31.26
C PHE A 74 -14.27 -6.65 32.57
N PHE A 75 -14.94 -5.49 32.59
CA PHE A 75 -15.60 -5.01 33.81
C PHE A 75 -16.78 -5.88 34.23
N ALA A 76 -17.55 -6.41 33.28
CA ALA A 76 -18.62 -7.36 33.60
C ALA A 76 -18.07 -8.64 34.25
N LYS A 77 -17.03 -9.25 33.69
CA LYS A 77 -16.41 -10.46 34.25
C LYS A 77 -15.71 -10.19 35.58
N LEU A 78 -15.04 -9.06 35.73
CA LEU A 78 -14.42 -8.65 36.98
C LEU A 78 -15.47 -8.42 38.07
N GLY A 79 -16.60 -7.79 37.75
CA GLY A 79 -17.73 -7.62 38.66
C GLY A 79 -18.34 -8.97 39.08
N MET A 80 -18.56 -9.88 38.14
CA MET A 80 -19.04 -11.24 38.44
C MET A 80 -18.04 -11.98 39.34
N ALA A 81 -16.75 -11.98 39.02
CA ALA A 81 -15.72 -12.63 39.82
C ALA A 81 -15.65 -12.06 41.24
N TYR A 82 -15.83 -10.75 41.41
CA TYR A 82 -15.93 -10.13 42.73
C TYR A 82 -17.17 -10.60 43.51
N PHE A 83 -18.33 -10.67 42.88
CA PHE A 83 -19.54 -11.17 43.53
C PHE A 83 -19.44 -12.66 43.89
N ASP A 84 -18.81 -13.46 43.03
CA ASP A 84 -18.60 -14.88 43.25
C ASP A 84 -17.64 -15.13 44.41
N TYR A 85 -16.54 -14.37 44.47
CA TYR A 85 -15.63 -14.35 45.62
C TYR A 85 -16.34 -14.00 46.92
N ARG A 86 -17.27 -13.04 46.91
CA ARG A 86 -18.02 -12.64 48.11
C ARG A 86 -18.99 -13.72 48.61
N LYS A 87 -19.41 -14.65 47.75
CA LYS A 87 -20.36 -15.74 48.08
C LYS A 87 -19.65 -17.06 48.39
N HIS A 88 -18.63 -17.41 47.62
CA HIS A 88 -18.00 -18.72 47.61
C HIS A 88 -16.56 -18.70 48.13
N GLY A 89 -15.97 -17.51 48.36
CA GLY A 89 -14.60 -17.35 48.89
C GLY A 89 -13.49 -17.70 47.90
N GLN A 90 -13.83 -18.17 46.70
CA GLN A 90 -12.92 -18.51 45.62
C GLN A 90 -12.98 -17.41 44.56
N PHE A 91 -11.84 -16.86 44.13
CA PHE A 91 -11.78 -15.88 43.06
C PHE A 91 -11.14 -16.49 41.82
N GLU A 92 -11.90 -16.55 40.73
CA GLU A 92 -11.40 -17.02 39.45
C GLU A 92 -10.73 -15.87 38.67
N TRP A 93 -9.41 -15.76 38.79
CA TRP A 93 -8.63 -14.70 38.15
C TRP A 93 -8.40 -14.89 36.65
N ALA A 94 -8.57 -16.12 36.14
CA ALA A 94 -8.20 -16.45 34.76
C ALA A 94 -8.98 -15.62 33.74
N ALA A 95 -10.31 -15.59 33.85
CA ALA A 95 -11.16 -14.88 32.90
C ALA A 95 -10.98 -13.34 32.91
N PRO A 96 -10.89 -12.65 34.07
CA PRO A 96 -10.54 -11.24 34.09
C PRO A 96 -9.13 -10.96 33.56
N ALA A 97 -8.13 -11.80 33.88
CA ALA A 97 -6.75 -11.58 33.47
C ALA A 97 -6.56 -11.70 31.95
N ILE A 98 -7.18 -12.68 31.29
CA ILE A 98 -7.09 -12.81 29.84
C ILE A 98 -7.77 -11.65 29.12
N LEU A 99 -8.95 -11.21 29.59
CA LEU A 99 -9.65 -10.06 29.02
C LEU A 99 -8.86 -8.76 29.19
N PHE A 100 -8.17 -8.60 30.33
CA PHE A 100 -7.28 -7.47 30.56
C PHE A 100 -6.09 -7.47 29.58
N ALA A 101 -5.43 -8.62 29.41
CA ALA A 101 -4.34 -8.74 28.44
C ALA A 101 -4.79 -8.43 27.02
N CYS A 102 -5.97 -8.91 26.62
CA CYS A 102 -6.57 -8.60 25.32
C CYS A 102 -6.87 -7.10 25.17
N LEU A 103 -7.43 -6.46 26.18
CA LEU A 103 -7.72 -5.03 26.17
C LEU A 103 -6.43 -4.21 25.98
N VAL A 104 -5.37 -4.52 26.73
CA VAL A 104 -4.08 -3.84 26.59
C VAL A 104 -3.45 -4.07 25.21
N PHE A 105 -3.57 -5.28 24.65
CA PHE A 105 -3.10 -5.59 23.31
C PHE A 105 -3.83 -4.77 22.24
N ILE A 106 -5.16 -4.68 22.30
CA ILE A 106 -5.94 -3.93 21.29
C ILE A 106 -5.68 -2.43 21.43
N LEU A 107 -5.59 -1.90 22.65
CA LEU A 107 -5.28 -0.48 22.89
C LEU A 107 -3.93 -0.06 22.27
N THR A 108 -2.96 -0.98 22.26
CA THR A 108 -1.61 -0.71 21.74
C THR A 108 -1.43 -1.11 20.27
N ALA A 109 -2.33 -1.93 19.71
CA ALA A 109 -2.28 -2.39 18.32
C ALA A 109 -2.14 -1.27 17.27
N PRO A 110 -2.82 -0.11 17.37
CA PRO A 110 -2.68 0.98 16.40
C PRO A 110 -1.24 1.51 16.25
N LEU A 111 -0.39 1.33 17.29
CA LEU A 111 0.97 1.87 17.32
C LEU A 111 1.96 1.05 16.48
N TYR A 112 1.75 -0.27 16.37
CA TYR A 112 2.73 -1.18 15.75
C TYR A 112 2.17 -2.06 14.63
N ILE A 113 0.85 -2.29 14.55
CA ILE A 113 0.27 -3.24 13.59
C ILE A 113 0.59 -2.86 12.13
N TRP A 114 0.60 -1.56 11.83
CA TRP A 114 0.86 -1.04 10.49
C TRP A 114 2.32 -1.23 10.08
N GLN A 115 3.27 -1.06 11.01
CA GLN A 115 4.68 -1.32 10.77
C GLN A 115 4.94 -2.80 10.46
N ILE A 116 4.25 -3.71 11.16
CA ILE A 116 4.37 -5.15 10.93
C ILE A 116 3.79 -5.54 9.55
N LEU A 117 2.73 -4.85 9.11
CA LEU A 117 2.09 -5.08 7.82
C LEU A 117 2.83 -4.43 6.63
N GLY A 118 3.91 -3.68 6.88
CA GLY A 118 4.68 -3.01 5.83
C GLY A 118 4.01 -1.76 5.27
N MET A 119 3.19 -1.07 6.09
CA MET A 119 2.51 0.20 5.77
C MET A 119 3.03 1.39 6.58
#